data_AF-A0A9P9F857-F1
#
_entry.id   AF-A0A9P9F857-F1
#
_cell.length_a   1.000
_cell.length_b   1.000
_cell.length_c   1.000
_cell.angle_alpha   90.00
_cell.angle_beta   90.00
_cell.angle_gamma   90.00
#
_symmetry.space_group_name_H-M   'P 1'
#
loop_
_entity.id
_entity.type
_entity.pdbx_description
1 polymer ?
#
loop_
_entity_poly.entity_id
_entity_poly.type
_entity_poly.pdbx_seq_one_letter_code
_entity_poly.pdbx_strand_id
1 'polypeptide(L)'
;MADANLRQRKLVPADKPARDETPEREETPEREQTPVTKAKKPRNINDEDADEYGPWVDVLRVLTFLLVASLGLSYVISGGDSLWWGLKQKPTYMTVDYWKELLKGPDAPIYLTLDELATYDGTDEEKPLYIGLNGTIYDVSNGRRIYGPGGSYHGFAGCDAARAFVTGCFADDRTADLRGIELMYMPLDDPETDAHWTEKELEIMRVSELKTAKQKAFNALDHWVRFFSNSRKYKKVGYIVREDGWLEKEEPRELCAPAQNGRKKRTVPSV
;
A
#
# COMPACT_ATOMS: atom_id res chain seq x y z
N MET A 1 14.72 11.37 53.68
CA MET A 1 15.71 12.06 54.53
C MET A 1 16.62 12.80 53.57
N ALA A 2 16.49 14.13 53.53
CA ALA A 2 17.27 15.06 54.35
C ALA A 2 18.67 15.21 53.75
N ASP A 3 18.90 16.26 52.96
CA ASP A 3 19.47 17.55 53.39
C ASP A 3 20.99 17.52 53.11
N ALA A 4 21.51 18.38 52.22
CA ALA A 4 22.06 19.71 52.52
C ALA A 4 23.48 19.61 53.16
N ASN A 5 24.33 20.65 53.21
CA ASN A 5 24.15 22.06 52.89
C ASN A 5 25.51 22.74 52.59
N LEU A 6 25.48 24.03 52.24
CA LEU A 6 26.53 25.05 52.48
C LEU A 6 27.96 24.84 51.96
N ARG A 7 28.41 25.81 51.14
CA ARG A 7 29.52 26.70 51.56
C ARG A 7 29.37 28.11 51.00
N GLN A 8 29.03 29.06 51.87
CA GLN A 8 28.94 30.51 51.59
C GLN A 8 30.25 31.24 51.92
N ARG A 9 30.46 32.41 51.30
CA ARG A 9 31.06 33.64 51.87
C ARG A 9 30.47 34.82 51.05
N LYS A 10 29.62 35.68 51.62
CA LYS A 10 29.89 36.91 52.45
C LYS A 10 30.54 38.04 51.63
N LEU A 11 30.17 39.34 51.67
CA LEU A 11 29.08 40.22 52.22
C LEU A 11 29.12 41.53 51.33
N VAL A 12 28.10 42.38 51.06
CA VAL A 12 27.04 43.08 51.88
C VAL A 12 27.64 44.15 52.82
N PRO A 13 27.02 45.34 53.09
CA PRO A 13 25.76 45.98 52.60
C PRO A 13 26.00 46.86 51.34
N ALA A 14 25.25 47.92 50.94
CA ALA A 14 24.08 48.71 51.41
C ALA A 14 23.31 49.31 50.17
N ASP A 15 22.31 50.21 50.20
CA ASP A 15 21.56 50.90 51.29
C ASP A 15 20.07 51.15 50.87
N LYS A 16 19.27 51.84 51.71
CA LYS A 16 17.81 52.12 51.62
C LYS A 16 17.52 53.65 51.59
N PRO A 17 16.27 54.20 51.64
CA PRO A 17 14.95 53.61 51.91
C PRO A 17 13.81 54.07 50.94
N ALA A 18 12.56 54.00 51.41
CA ALA A 18 11.32 54.46 50.78
C ALA A 18 10.41 55.16 51.83
N ARG A 19 9.23 55.66 51.41
CA ARG A 19 8.20 56.41 52.20
C ARG A 19 8.51 57.91 52.37
N ASP A 20 7.55 58.83 52.56
CA ASP A 20 6.07 58.74 52.56
C ASP A 20 5.43 60.10 52.18
N GLU A 21 4.11 60.22 52.36
CA GLU A 21 3.32 61.46 52.54
C GLU A 21 2.86 62.27 51.29
N THR A 22 1.72 62.95 51.47
CA THR A 22 1.11 63.93 50.54
C THR A 22 0.43 64.98 51.43
N PRO A 23 0.60 66.29 51.15
CA PRO A 23 -0.61 67.08 50.87
C PRO A 23 -0.42 68.23 49.84
N GLU A 24 -1.46 68.45 49.04
CA GLU A 24 -2.16 69.73 48.83
C GLU A 24 -1.40 71.08 48.93
N ARG A 25 -1.29 71.80 47.80
CA ARG A 25 -1.67 73.23 47.68
C ARG A 25 -1.78 73.71 46.22
N GLU A 26 -2.61 74.73 45.98
CA GLU A 26 -2.83 75.43 44.69
C GLU A 26 -1.72 76.44 44.35
N GLU A 27 -1.56 76.80 43.06
CA GLU A 27 -1.65 78.19 42.55
C GLU A 27 -1.34 78.27 41.01
N THR A 28 -2.33 78.73 40.24
CA THR A 28 -2.24 79.26 38.84
C THR A 28 -1.89 80.77 38.87
N PRO A 29 -1.48 81.49 37.78
CA PRO A 29 -2.13 81.46 36.43
C PRO A 29 -1.29 81.91 35.18
N GLU A 30 -1.98 81.97 34.00
CA GLU A 30 -1.79 82.89 32.83
C GLU A 30 -0.44 82.88 32.02
N ARG A 31 -0.27 83.36 30.76
CA ARG A 31 -1.07 83.78 29.56
C ARG A 31 -0.06 84.25 28.45
N GLU A 32 -0.27 84.56 27.16
CA GLU A 32 -1.32 84.74 26.11
C GLU A 32 -0.78 84.05 24.81
N GLN A 33 -1.47 83.37 23.89
CA GLN A 33 -2.77 83.49 23.18
C GLN A 33 -2.80 84.38 21.90
N THR A 34 -2.78 83.73 20.71
CA THR A 34 -3.41 84.12 19.39
C THR A 34 -2.71 85.14 18.47
N PRO A 35 -3.18 85.39 17.21
CA PRO A 35 -3.93 84.58 16.20
C PRO A 35 -3.12 84.43 14.84
N VAL A 36 -3.57 83.97 13.65
CA VAL A 36 -4.64 84.44 12.72
C VAL A 36 -5.02 83.43 11.60
N THR A 37 -6.29 82.97 11.64
CA THR A 37 -7.31 82.63 10.61
C THR A 37 -7.03 82.16 9.15
N LYS A 38 -8.01 81.40 8.62
CA LYS A 38 -8.44 81.14 7.21
C LYS A 38 -7.69 80.05 6.42
N ALA A 39 -8.33 79.22 5.57
CA ALA A 39 -9.76 79.03 5.25
C ALA A 39 -10.07 77.56 4.85
N LYS A 40 -11.36 77.16 4.84
CA LYS A 40 -11.83 75.85 4.35
C LYS A 40 -11.98 75.84 2.82
N LYS A 41 -11.56 74.76 2.15
CA LYS A 41 -12.00 74.41 0.79
C LYS A 41 -13.29 73.56 0.83
N PRO A 42 -14.11 73.54 -0.24
CA PRO A 42 -15.32 72.73 -0.29
C PRO A 42 -15.01 71.23 -0.36
N ARG A 43 -15.93 70.42 0.15
CA ARG A 43 -15.94 68.96 0.05
C ARG A 43 -16.45 68.58 -1.33
N ASN A 44 -15.60 67.99 -2.18
CA ASN A 44 -16.11 67.32 -3.38
C ASN A 44 -16.94 66.11 -2.94
N ILE A 45 -18.15 66.01 -3.48
CA ILE A 45 -18.92 64.77 -3.47
C ILE A 45 -18.60 64.12 -4.81
N ASN A 46 -17.65 63.18 -4.78
CA ASN A 46 -17.36 62.18 -5.83
C ASN A 46 -16.29 61.17 -5.37
N ASP A 47 -16.04 61.06 -4.06
CA ASP A 47 -15.45 59.86 -3.47
C ASP A 47 -16.60 58.86 -3.24
N GLU A 48 -17.26 58.44 -4.33
CA GLU A 48 -17.97 57.17 -4.33
C GLU A 48 -16.92 56.11 -4.65
N ASP A 49 -16.72 55.17 -3.73
CA ASP A 49 -15.84 54.02 -3.94
C ASP A 49 -16.44 53.16 -5.06
N ALA A 50 -16.07 53.50 -6.30
CA ALA A 50 -16.36 52.71 -7.48
C ALA A 50 -15.50 51.44 -7.43
N ASP A 51 -15.93 50.48 -6.61
CA ASP A 51 -15.51 49.08 -6.66
C ASP A 51 -15.36 48.69 -8.14
N GLU A 52 -14.15 48.31 -8.56
CA GLU A 52 -13.83 48.08 -9.98
C GLU A 52 -14.46 46.76 -10.45
N TYR A 53 -15.78 46.77 -10.58
CA TYR A 53 -16.67 45.63 -10.82
C TYR A 53 -16.56 45.19 -12.28
N GLY A 54 -15.39 44.66 -12.65
CA GLY A 54 -15.14 44.11 -13.96
C GLY A 54 -16.14 42.98 -14.24
N PRO A 55 -17.00 43.08 -15.28
CA PRO A 55 -17.97 42.01 -15.61
C PRO A 55 -17.29 40.66 -15.88
N TRP A 56 -16.01 40.67 -16.24
CA TRP A 56 -15.14 39.51 -16.34
C TRP A 56 -14.97 38.74 -15.03
N VAL A 57 -14.99 39.40 -13.86
CA VAL A 57 -14.92 38.74 -12.54
C VAL A 57 -16.22 37.97 -12.28
N ASP A 58 -17.37 38.53 -12.66
CA ASP A 58 -18.66 37.87 -12.52
C ASP A 58 -18.83 36.74 -13.54
N VAL A 59 -18.38 36.91 -14.78
CA VAL A 59 -18.32 35.84 -15.79
C VAL A 59 -17.40 34.71 -15.31
N LEU A 60 -16.23 35.03 -14.75
CA LEU A 60 -15.31 34.04 -14.15
C LEU A 60 -15.96 33.33 -12.95
N ARG A 61 -16.65 34.07 -12.06
CA ARG A 61 -17.39 33.52 -10.92
C ARG A 61 -18.50 32.57 -11.38
N VAL A 62 -19.31 32.95 -12.38
CA VAL A 62 -20.38 32.10 -12.91
C VAL A 62 -19.81 30.88 -13.64
N LEU A 63 -18.75 31.03 -14.44
CA LEU A 63 -18.10 29.91 -15.13
C LEU A 63 -17.44 28.93 -14.14
N THR A 64 -16.79 29.43 -13.09
CA THR A 64 -16.22 28.55 -12.04
C THR A 64 -17.32 27.87 -11.22
N PHE A 65 -18.43 28.55 -10.92
CA PHE A 65 -19.58 27.93 -10.23
C PHE A 65 -20.26 26.87 -11.10
N LEU A 66 -20.45 27.12 -12.40
CA LEU A 66 -20.97 26.14 -13.36
C LEU A 66 -20.01 24.96 -13.56
N LEU A 67 -18.71 25.20 -13.57
CA LEU A 67 -17.70 24.14 -13.64
C LEU A 67 -17.74 23.27 -12.38
N VAL A 68 -17.71 23.85 -11.17
CA VAL A 68 -17.82 23.09 -9.92
C VAL A 68 -19.15 22.34 -9.83
N ALA A 69 -20.26 22.94 -10.24
CA ALA A 69 -21.56 22.28 -10.30
C ALA A 69 -21.58 21.11 -11.31
N SER A 70 -20.92 21.25 -12.47
CA SER A 70 -20.78 20.19 -13.48
C SER A 70 -19.92 19.02 -12.98
N LEU A 71 -18.77 19.31 -12.34
CA LEU A 71 -17.92 18.29 -11.72
C LEU A 71 -18.64 17.57 -10.57
N GLY A 72 -19.39 18.31 -9.74
CA GLY A 72 -20.18 17.76 -8.64
C GLY A 72 -21.36 16.91 -9.11
N LEU A 73 -22.08 17.35 -10.13
CA LEU A 73 -23.17 16.57 -10.75
C LEU A 73 -22.63 15.31 -11.43
N SER A 74 -21.49 15.40 -12.12
CA SER A 74 -20.75 14.23 -12.63
C SER A 74 -20.38 13.26 -11.51
N TYR A 75 -19.87 13.76 -10.37
CA TYR A 75 -19.48 12.95 -9.22
C TYR A 75 -20.66 12.16 -8.66
N VAL A 76 -21.80 12.82 -8.44
CA VAL A 76 -23.03 12.18 -7.94
C VAL A 76 -23.57 11.14 -8.94
N ILE A 77 -23.65 11.47 -10.23
CA ILE A 77 -24.13 10.55 -11.28
C ILE A 77 -23.16 9.36 -11.47
N SER A 78 -21.85 9.57 -11.25
CA SER A 78 -20.81 8.54 -11.36
C SER A 78 -20.56 7.75 -10.07
N GLY A 79 -21.43 7.87 -9.05
CA GLY A 79 -21.28 7.14 -7.77
C GLY A 79 -20.02 7.48 -6.97
N GLY A 80 -19.39 8.63 -7.24
CA GLY A 80 -18.12 9.07 -6.64
C GLY A 80 -16.87 8.82 -7.49
N ASP A 81 -16.95 8.00 -8.54
CA ASP A 81 -15.76 7.56 -9.30
C ASP A 81 -15.28 8.53 -10.39
N SER A 82 -16.04 9.58 -10.72
CA SER A 82 -15.69 10.45 -11.85
C SER A 82 -16.16 11.91 -11.71
N LEU A 83 -15.19 12.81 -11.70
CA LEU A 83 -15.41 14.26 -11.89
C LEU A 83 -15.67 14.63 -13.36
N TRP A 84 -15.42 13.72 -14.32
CA TRP A 84 -15.47 13.99 -15.76
C TRP A 84 -16.28 12.92 -16.51
N TRP A 85 -17.60 12.98 -16.35
CA TRP A 85 -18.65 12.45 -17.24
C TRP A 85 -18.42 11.03 -17.77
N GLY A 86 -17.98 10.11 -16.91
CA GLY A 86 -18.00 8.68 -17.20
C GLY A 86 -16.98 8.17 -18.23
N LEU A 87 -15.86 8.88 -18.44
CA LEU A 87 -14.74 8.41 -19.27
C LEU A 87 -14.34 6.96 -18.89
N LYS A 88 -14.58 6.01 -19.81
CA LYS A 88 -14.48 4.55 -19.54
C LYS A 88 -13.05 4.00 -19.43
N GLN A 89 -12.05 4.74 -19.91
CA GLN A 89 -10.64 4.44 -19.69
C GLN A 89 -9.96 5.72 -19.21
N LYS A 90 -9.65 5.80 -17.92
CA LYS A 90 -8.97 6.93 -17.28
C LYS A 90 -7.49 6.56 -17.08
N PRO A 91 -6.53 7.45 -17.38
CA PRO A 91 -5.16 7.24 -16.93
C PRO A 91 -5.08 7.36 -15.41
N THR A 92 -4.18 6.62 -14.77
CA THR A 92 -4.17 6.40 -13.31
C THR A 92 -4.20 7.70 -12.49
N TYR A 93 -3.49 8.73 -12.96
CA TYR A 93 -3.39 10.03 -12.29
C TYR A 93 -4.71 10.83 -12.22
N MET A 94 -5.79 10.37 -12.86
CA MET A 94 -7.12 10.98 -12.76
C MET A 94 -8.03 10.29 -11.73
N THR A 95 -7.55 9.26 -11.02
CA THR A 95 -8.28 8.61 -9.94
C THR A 95 -8.00 9.30 -8.60
N VAL A 96 -9.01 9.38 -7.72
CA VAL A 96 -8.81 9.99 -6.38
C VAL A 96 -7.80 9.16 -5.56
N ASP A 97 -7.83 7.83 -5.73
CA ASP A 97 -6.97 6.92 -4.98
C ASP A 97 -5.48 7.05 -5.34
N TYR A 98 -5.14 7.33 -6.60
CA TYR A 98 -3.76 7.69 -6.97
C TYR A 98 -3.24 8.89 -6.17
N TRP A 99 -4.06 9.93 -5.96
CA TRP A 99 -3.67 11.09 -5.14
C TRP A 99 -3.66 10.78 -3.65
N LYS A 100 -4.56 9.93 -3.14
CA LYS A 100 -4.49 9.42 -1.75
C LYS A 100 -3.19 8.65 -1.51
N GLU A 101 -2.81 7.77 -2.44
CA GLU A 101 -1.57 6.97 -2.37
C GLU A 101 -0.33 7.86 -2.45
N LEU A 102 -0.30 8.81 -3.39
CA LEU A 102 0.82 9.76 -3.54
C LEU A 102 1.00 10.66 -2.31
N LEU A 103 -0.09 11.04 -1.62
CA LEU A 103 -0.05 11.85 -0.40
C LEU A 103 0.26 11.05 0.87
N LYS A 104 -0.12 9.77 0.94
CA LYS A 104 0.24 8.88 2.05
C LYS A 104 1.67 8.35 1.96
N GLY A 105 2.22 8.26 0.75
CA GLY A 105 3.47 7.57 0.48
C GLY A 105 3.28 6.05 0.37
N PRO A 106 4.35 5.28 0.12
CA PRO A 106 4.29 3.84 0.08
C PRO A 106 4.01 3.27 1.49
N ASP A 107 2.96 2.45 1.61
CA ASP A 107 2.63 1.75 2.86
C ASP A 107 3.81 0.86 3.31
N ALA A 108 4.04 0.79 4.62
CA ALA A 108 5.08 -0.06 5.20
C ALA A 108 4.75 -1.55 4.99
N PRO A 109 5.73 -2.42 4.65
CA PRO A 109 5.47 -3.82 4.40
C PRO A 109 4.98 -4.52 5.67
N ILE A 110 3.81 -5.15 5.59
CA ILE A 110 3.23 -5.92 6.70
C ILE A 110 3.95 -7.27 6.82
N TYR A 111 4.13 -7.76 8.04
CA TYR A 111 4.67 -9.08 8.32
C TYR A 111 3.60 -9.88 9.08
N LEU A 112 3.09 -10.95 8.46
CA LEU A 112 2.05 -11.82 9.06
C LEU A 112 2.57 -13.24 9.20
N THR A 113 2.23 -13.91 10.29
CA THR A 113 2.32 -15.38 10.41
C THR A 113 1.29 -16.08 9.52
N LEU A 114 1.39 -17.41 9.39
CA LEU A 114 0.40 -18.20 8.65
C LEU A 114 -1.00 -18.13 9.31
N ASP A 115 -1.08 -18.13 10.64
CA ASP A 115 -2.34 -18.08 11.38
C ASP A 115 -3.02 -16.70 11.28
N GLU A 116 -2.24 -15.62 11.31
CA GLU A 116 -2.75 -14.27 11.06
C GLU A 116 -3.22 -14.12 9.61
N LEU A 117 -2.44 -14.63 8.64
CA LEU A 117 -2.82 -14.62 7.22
C LEU A 117 -4.15 -15.35 6.99
N ALA A 118 -4.39 -16.47 7.66
CA ALA A 118 -5.63 -17.23 7.57
C ALA A 118 -6.89 -16.43 7.96
N THR A 119 -6.76 -15.33 8.73
CA THR A 119 -7.88 -14.44 9.06
C THR A 119 -8.30 -13.50 7.92
N TYR A 120 -7.59 -13.51 6.78
CA TYR A 120 -7.83 -12.74 5.57
C TYR A 120 -8.33 -13.61 4.40
N ASP A 121 -9.12 -14.65 4.72
CA ASP A 121 -9.76 -15.57 3.77
C ASP A 121 -10.97 -14.97 3.02
N GLY A 122 -11.48 -13.84 3.50
CA GLY A 122 -12.62 -13.13 2.93
C GLY A 122 -13.99 -13.50 3.49
N THR A 123 -14.08 -14.29 4.55
CA THR A 123 -15.34 -14.50 5.30
C THR A 123 -15.83 -13.23 5.98
N ASP A 124 -14.90 -12.36 6.38
CA ASP A 124 -15.14 -11.03 6.94
C ASP A 124 -15.14 -9.98 5.82
N GLU A 125 -16.29 -9.34 5.57
CA GLU A 125 -16.45 -8.35 4.48
C GLU A 125 -15.73 -7.02 4.74
N GLU A 126 -15.47 -6.65 6.00
CA GLU A 126 -14.72 -5.43 6.34
C GLU A 126 -13.21 -5.59 6.13
N LYS A 127 -12.71 -6.84 6.17
CA LYS A 127 -11.28 -7.14 5.94
C LYS A 127 -10.91 -7.16 4.46
N PRO A 128 -9.67 -6.75 4.12
CA PRO A 128 -9.07 -7.02 2.81
C PRO A 128 -8.82 -8.52 2.63
N LEU A 129 -8.61 -8.92 1.37
CA LEU A 129 -8.44 -10.31 0.96
C LEU A 129 -6.99 -10.56 0.56
N TYR A 130 -6.28 -11.44 1.28
CA TYR A 130 -4.85 -11.67 1.06
C TYR A 130 -4.55 -13.08 0.53
N ILE A 131 -3.57 -13.16 -0.38
CA ILE A 131 -2.98 -14.40 -0.86
C ILE A 131 -1.48 -14.36 -0.62
N GLY A 132 -0.95 -15.45 -0.05
CA GLY A 132 0.47 -15.73 -0.01
C GLY A 132 0.95 -16.39 -1.31
N LEU A 133 2.08 -15.93 -1.81
CA LEU A 133 2.81 -16.59 -2.89
C LEU A 133 4.31 -16.50 -2.60
N ASN A 134 4.91 -17.64 -2.27
CA ASN A 134 6.35 -17.80 -2.04
C ASN A 134 6.87 -16.82 -0.96
N GLY A 135 6.17 -16.80 0.19
CA GLY A 135 6.48 -15.91 1.31
C GLY A 135 6.18 -14.42 1.07
N THR A 136 5.64 -14.01 -0.09
CA THR A 136 5.18 -12.63 -0.34
C THR A 136 3.66 -12.55 -0.24
N ILE A 137 3.14 -11.51 0.41
CA ILE A 137 1.69 -11.28 0.59
C ILE A 137 1.19 -10.28 -0.45
N TYR A 138 0.10 -10.64 -1.14
CA TYR A 138 -0.57 -9.81 -2.14
C TYR A 138 -2.03 -9.53 -1.75
N ASP A 139 -2.43 -8.26 -1.87
CA ASP A 139 -3.83 -7.84 -1.79
C ASP A 139 -4.57 -8.22 -3.08
N VAL A 140 -5.61 -9.03 -2.92
CA VAL A 140 -6.50 -9.47 -4.00
C VAL A 140 -7.95 -9.06 -3.78
N SER A 141 -8.22 -8.05 -2.95
CA SER A 141 -9.55 -7.49 -2.68
C SER A 141 -10.26 -7.03 -3.97
N ASN A 142 -9.51 -6.44 -4.90
CA ASN A 142 -9.94 -6.12 -6.28
C ASN A 142 -10.41 -7.36 -7.09
N GLY A 143 -10.22 -8.56 -6.55
CA GLY A 143 -10.62 -9.85 -7.09
C GLY A 143 -11.57 -10.64 -6.19
N ARG A 144 -12.30 -10.02 -5.25
CA ARG A 144 -13.17 -10.72 -4.27
C ARG A 144 -14.21 -11.68 -4.89
N ARG A 145 -14.70 -11.41 -6.12
CA ARG A 145 -15.56 -12.36 -6.88
C ARG A 145 -14.86 -13.68 -7.28
N ILE A 146 -13.53 -13.70 -7.30
CA ILE A 146 -12.69 -14.80 -7.79
C ILE A 146 -12.05 -15.55 -6.62
N TYR A 147 -11.58 -14.81 -5.61
CA TYR A 147 -10.82 -15.33 -4.47
C TYR A 147 -11.57 -15.25 -3.13
N GLY A 148 -12.72 -14.57 -3.04
CA GLY A 148 -13.55 -14.56 -1.84
C GLY A 148 -14.49 -15.77 -1.77
N PRO A 149 -15.29 -15.92 -0.70
CA PRO A 149 -16.21 -17.04 -0.53
C PRO A 149 -17.10 -17.29 -1.76
N GLY A 150 -17.15 -18.56 -2.20
CA GLY A 150 -17.86 -18.97 -3.42
C GLY A 150 -17.16 -18.68 -4.75
N GLY A 151 -16.02 -17.98 -4.75
CA GLY A 151 -15.16 -17.80 -5.92
C GLY A 151 -14.38 -19.08 -6.27
N SER A 152 -14.07 -19.29 -7.56
CA SER A 152 -13.40 -20.52 -8.04
C SER A 152 -11.96 -20.69 -7.53
N TYR A 153 -11.37 -19.66 -6.94
CA TYR A 153 -10.04 -19.67 -6.33
C TYR A 153 -10.09 -19.28 -4.83
N HIS A 154 -11.25 -19.44 -4.17
CA HIS A 154 -11.39 -19.08 -2.76
C HIS A 154 -10.42 -19.83 -1.83
N GLY A 155 -10.03 -21.06 -2.21
CA GLY A 155 -9.09 -21.88 -1.45
C GLY A 155 -7.68 -21.27 -1.32
N PHE A 156 -7.35 -20.23 -2.07
CA PHE A 156 -6.06 -19.54 -1.96
C PHE A 156 -6.05 -18.38 -0.97
N ALA A 157 -7.22 -17.82 -0.64
CA ALA A 157 -7.29 -16.71 0.31
C ALA A 157 -6.87 -17.18 1.71
N GLY A 158 -6.09 -16.36 2.40
CA GLY A 158 -5.56 -16.65 3.72
C GLY A 158 -4.44 -17.70 3.80
N CYS A 159 -3.91 -18.22 2.67
CA CYS A 159 -2.82 -19.19 2.68
C CYS A 159 -1.66 -18.80 1.74
N ASP A 160 -0.48 -19.41 1.91
CA ASP A 160 0.55 -19.40 0.87
C ASP A 160 0.30 -20.58 -0.08
N ALA A 161 -0.13 -20.25 -1.31
CA ALA A 161 -0.55 -21.23 -2.31
C ALA A 161 0.56 -21.54 -3.34
N ALA A 162 1.82 -21.22 -3.05
CA ALA A 162 2.94 -21.35 -4.01
C ALA A 162 3.03 -22.73 -4.68
N ARG A 163 2.83 -23.82 -3.94
CA ARG A 163 2.83 -25.18 -4.48
C ARG A 163 1.65 -25.38 -5.44
N ALA A 164 0.41 -25.07 -5.02
CA ALA A 164 -0.80 -25.21 -5.83
C ALA A 164 -0.78 -24.37 -7.13
N PHE A 165 -0.15 -23.20 -7.14
CA PHE A 165 0.04 -22.43 -8.38
C PHE A 165 0.96 -23.15 -9.38
N VAL A 166 1.98 -23.87 -8.91
CA VAL A 166 2.88 -24.66 -9.78
C VAL A 166 2.24 -25.98 -10.21
N THR A 167 1.62 -26.73 -9.29
CA THR A 167 1.07 -28.08 -9.55
C THR A 167 -0.32 -28.08 -10.19
N GLY A 168 -1.07 -26.98 -10.08
CA GLY A 168 -2.46 -26.91 -10.52
C GLY A 168 -3.47 -27.51 -9.53
N CYS A 169 -3.03 -28.01 -8.38
CA CYS A 169 -3.86 -28.75 -7.43
C CYS A 169 -4.40 -27.85 -6.30
N PHE A 170 -5.42 -27.06 -6.63
CA PHE A 170 -5.88 -25.95 -5.80
C PHE A 170 -6.53 -26.34 -4.45
N ALA A 171 -6.92 -27.60 -4.27
CA ALA A 171 -7.49 -28.10 -3.02
C ALA A 171 -6.40 -28.64 -2.05
N ASP A 172 -5.43 -29.39 -2.58
CA ASP A 172 -4.50 -30.20 -1.79
C ASP A 172 -3.17 -29.47 -1.51
N ASP A 173 -2.61 -28.80 -2.53
CA ASP A 173 -1.27 -28.19 -2.49
C ASP A 173 -1.29 -26.75 -1.93
N ARG A 174 -2.18 -26.46 -0.98
CA ARG A 174 -2.32 -25.14 -0.33
C ARG A 174 -1.23 -24.89 0.72
N THR A 175 0.01 -24.94 0.25
CA THR A 175 1.23 -24.79 1.06
C THR A 175 2.34 -24.10 0.26
N ALA A 176 3.32 -23.59 0.99
CA ALA A 176 4.57 -23.06 0.47
C ALA A 176 5.67 -24.13 0.28
N ASP A 177 5.43 -25.39 0.63
CA ASP A 177 6.44 -26.45 0.44
C ASP A 177 6.65 -26.76 -1.05
N LEU A 178 7.80 -26.34 -1.58
CA LEU A 178 8.20 -26.55 -2.97
C LEU A 178 9.04 -27.82 -3.18
N ARG A 179 9.26 -28.66 -2.16
CA ARG A 179 9.99 -29.93 -2.30
C ARG A 179 9.21 -30.92 -3.17
N GLY A 180 9.88 -31.58 -4.10
CA GLY A 180 9.30 -32.64 -4.94
C GLY A 180 8.52 -32.16 -6.16
N ILE A 181 8.26 -30.86 -6.31
CA ILE A 181 7.55 -30.32 -7.50
C ILE A 181 8.33 -30.54 -8.80
N GLU A 182 9.65 -30.76 -8.73
CA GLU A 182 10.44 -31.12 -9.91
C GLU A 182 10.02 -32.48 -10.49
N LEU A 183 9.49 -33.39 -9.68
CA LEU A 183 9.04 -34.72 -10.13
C LEU A 183 7.90 -34.61 -11.14
N MET A 184 7.08 -33.56 -11.10
CA MET A 184 6.00 -33.31 -12.07
C MET A 184 6.54 -33.05 -13.48
N TYR A 185 7.75 -32.50 -13.59
CA TYR A 185 8.43 -32.25 -14.86
C TYR A 185 9.43 -33.35 -15.26
N MET A 186 9.65 -34.32 -14.38
CA MET A 186 10.50 -35.49 -14.62
C MET A 186 9.66 -36.61 -15.26
N PRO A 187 10.18 -37.28 -16.32
CA PRO A 187 9.50 -38.43 -16.91
C PRO A 187 9.18 -39.52 -15.89
N LEU A 188 8.28 -40.43 -16.26
CA LEU A 188 8.12 -41.71 -15.61
C LEU A 188 9.17 -42.69 -16.17
N ASP A 189 9.93 -43.31 -15.29
CA ASP A 189 10.75 -44.49 -15.60
C ASP A 189 9.84 -45.65 -16.02
N ASP A 190 10.30 -46.44 -16.99
CA ASP A 190 9.48 -47.45 -17.65
C ASP A 190 10.35 -48.57 -18.23
N PRO A 191 10.18 -49.85 -17.85
CA PRO A 191 11.11 -50.91 -18.24
C PRO A 191 11.24 -51.15 -19.74
N GLU A 192 10.18 -50.96 -20.53
CA GLU A 192 10.21 -51.11 -21.99
C GLU A 192 11.00 -49.97 -22.64
N THR A 193 10.75 -48.75 -22.18
CA THR A 193 11.39 -47.53 -22.69
C THR A 193 12.86 -47.43 -22.26
N ASP A 194 13.17 -47.68 -21.00
CA ASP A 194 14.49 -47.50 -20.42
C ASP A 194 15.51 -48.55 -20.90
N ALA A 195 15.04 -49.71 -21.38
CA ALA A 195 15.87 -50.77 -21.98
C ALA A 195 16.57 -50.36 -23.29
N HIS A 196 16.22 -49.22 -23.88
CA HIS A 196 16.90 -48.67 -25.07
C HIS A 196 18.28 -48.04 -24.78
N TRP A 197 18.65 -47.85 -23.50
CA TRP A 197 19.91 -47.22 -23.09
C TRP A 197 20.71 -48.08 -22.12
N THR A 198 22.03 -47.86 -22.04
CA THR A 198 22.83 -48.47 -20.96
C THR A 198 22.59 -47.74 -19.63
N GLU A 199 22.80 -48.45 -18.52
CA GLU A 199 22.60 -47.92 -17.16
C GLU A 199 23.33 -46.57 -16.94
N LYS A 200 24.56 -46.45 -17.43
CA LYS A 200 25.39 -45.23 -17.30
C LYS A 200 24.88 -44.06 -18.14
N GLU A 201 24.36 -44.32 -19.33
CA GLU A 201 23.71 -43.30 -20.15
C GLU A 201 22.42 -42.84 -19.48
N LEU A 202 21.65 -43.77 -18.92
CA LEU A 202 20.41 -43.50 -18.21
C LEU A 202 20.64 -42.73 -16.89
N GLU A 203 21.73 -42.98 -16.17
CA GLU A 203 22.19 -42.15 -15.03
C GLU A 203 22.49 -40.70 -15.46
N ILE A 204 23.30 -40.53 -16.51
CA ILE A 204 23.65 -39.21 -17.05
C ILE A 204 22.39 -38.46 -17.53
N MET A 205 21.48 -39.17 -18.21
CA MET A 205 20.19 -38.63 -18.61
C MET A 205 19.35 -38.21 -17.39
N ARG A 206 19.15 -39.06 -16.38
CA ARG A 206 18.39 -38.73 -15.16
C ARG A 206 18.93 -37.49 -14.44
N VAL A 207 20.25 -37.32 -14.36
CA VAL A 207 20.88 -36.10 -13.82
C VAL A 207 20.53 -34.86 -14.66
N SER A 208 20.55 -34.97 -15.99
CA SER A 208 20.17 -33.88 -16.89
C SER A 208 18.66 -33.58 -16.84
N GLU A 209 17.81 -34.62 -16.80
CA GLU A 209 16.36 -34.53 -16.66
C GLU A 209 16.01 -33.76 -15.40
N LEU A 210 16.53 -34.19 -14.24
CA LEU A 210 16.34 -33.55 -12.94
C LEU A 210 16.78 -32.07 -12.95
N LYS A 211 17.89 -31.74 -13.62
CA LYS A 211 18.31 -30.34 -13.79
C LYS A 211 17.30 -29.53 -14.63
N THR A 212 16.81 -30.06 -15.75
CA THR A 212 15.77 -29.37 -16.55
C THR A 212 14.43 -29.30 -15.82
N ALA A 213 14.09 -30.30 -15.02
CA ALA A 213 12.86 -30.38 -14.25
C ALA A 213 12.84 -29.32 -13.14
N LYS A 214 13.96 -29.16 -12.40
CA LYS A 214 14.15 -28.07 -11.44
C LYS A 214 14.07 -26.69 -12.10
N GLN A 215 14.64 -26.52 -13.29
CA GLN A 215 14.52 -25.26 -14.03
C GLN A 215 13.08 -24.98 -14.48
N LYS A 216 12.33 -26.00 -14.94
CA LYS A 216 10.91 -25.86 -15.32
C LYS A 216 10.05 -25.47 -14.12
N ALA A 217 10.25 -26.12 -12.97
CA ALA A 217 9.57 -25.77 -11.72
C ALA A 217 9.86 -24.34 -11.26
N PHE A 218 11.13 -23.94 -11.26
CA PHE A 218 11.51 -22.56 -10.95
C PHE A 218 10.85 -21.55 -11.90
N ASN A 219 10.89 -21.81 -13.22
CA ASN A 219 10.29 -20.95 -14.23
C ASN A 219 8.75 -20.84 -14.08
N ALA A 220 8.08 -21.92 -13.65
CA ALA A 220 6.64 -21.91 -13.40
C ALA A 220 6.27 -21.06 -12.18
N LEU A 221 7.06 -21.15 -11.09
CA LEU A 221 6.87 -20.29 -9.92
C LEU A 221 7.17 -18.82 -10.24
N ASP A 222 8.29 -18.55 -10.92
CA ASP A 222 8.70 -17.23 -11.37
C ASP A 222 7.67 -16.57 -12.30
N HIS A 223 7.01 -17.35 -13.18
CA HIS A 223 5.87 -16.88 -13.98
C HIS A 223 4.74 -16.32 -13.10
N TRP A 224 4.32 -17.05 -12.06
CA TRP A 224 3.26 -16.60 -11.16
C TRP A 224 3.69 -15.42 -10.28
N VAL A 225 4.92 -15.44 -9.75
CA VAL A 225 5.47 -14.32 -8.97
C VAL A 225 5.47 -13.04 -9.80
N ARG A 226 5.90 -13.12 -11.08
CA ARG A 226 5.85 -12.00 -12.04
C ARG A 226 4.43 -11.58 -12.40
N PHE A 227 3.50 -12.53 -12.55
CA PHE A 227 2.09 -12.23 -12.82
C PHE A 227 1.49 -11.38 -11.69
N PHE A 228 1.70 -11.74 -10.43
CA PHE A 228 1.23 -10.94 -9.30
C PHE A 228 2.01 -9.63 -9.14
N SER A 229 3.35 -9.64 -9.18
CA SER A 229 4.19 -8.44 -8.98
C SER A 229 4.00 -7.36 -10.04
N ASN A 230 3.73 -7.75 -11.28
CA ASN A 230 3.62 -6.82 -12.41
C ASN A 230 2.16 -6.44 -12.71
N SER A 231 1.20 -7.01 -11.97
CA SER A 231 -0.21 -6.64 -12.12
C SER A 231 -0.47 -5.24 -11.56
N ARG A 232 -1.38 -4.49 -12.19
CA ARG A 232 -1.95 -3.26 -11.61
C ARG A 232 -3.15 -3.53 -10.70
N LYS A 233 -3.56 -4.80 -10.57
CA LYS A 233 -4.78 -5.21 -9.88
C LYS A 233 -4.51 -5.71 -8.46
N TYR A 234 -3.38 -6.40 -8.27
CA TYR A 234 -2.96 -6.97 -7.01
C TYR A 234 -1.75 -6.19 -6.49
N LYS A 235 -1.83 -5.65 -5.27
CA LYS A 235 -0.73 -4.90 -4.66
C LYS A 235 0.10 -5.84 -3.79
N LYS A 236 1.42 -5.71 -3.81
CA LYS A 236 2.27 -6.35 -2.79
C LYS A 236 2.11 -5.59 -1.48
N VAL A 237 1.71 -6.30 -0.42
CA VAL A 237 1.44 -5.73 0.91
C VAL A 237 2.57 -6.02 1.88
N GLY A 238 3.23 -7.17 1.75
CA GLY A 238 4.06 -7.67 2.83
C GLY A 238 4.74 -9.00 2.58
N TYR A 239 5.14 -9.65 3.68
CA TYR A 239 5.83 -10.94 3.69
C TYR A 239 5.27 -11.86 4.79
N ILE A 240 5.40 -13.17 4.59
CA ILE A 240 4.98 -14.19 5.55
C ILE A 240 6.14 -14.52 6.48
N VAL A 241 5.90 -14.41 7.78
CA VAL A 241 6.82 -14.83 8.85
C VAL A 241 6.65 -16.33 9.10
N ARG A 242 7.76 -17.05 9.23
CA ARG A 242 7.81 -18.47 9.62
C ARG A 242 8.96 -18.68 10.59
N GLU A 243 8.90 -19.77 11.34
CA GLU A 243 10.03 -20.22 12.16
C GLU A 243 11.21 -20.66 11.30
N ASP A 244 12.44 -20.43 11.78
CA ASP A 244 13.62 -21.00 11.17
C ASP A 244 13.55 -22.54 11.17
N GLY A 245 13.93 -23.15 10.05
CA GLY A 245 13.87 -24.60 9.87
C GLY A 245 12.45 -25.20 9.77
N TRP A 246 11.38 -24.42 9.60
CA TRP A 246 10.00 -24.95 9.45
C TRP A 246 9.89 -26.09 8.44
N LEU A 247 10.60 -25.97 7.30
CA LEU A 247 10.64 -26.95 6.23
C LEU A 247 11.26 -28.30 6.63
N GLU A 248 12.12 -28.33 7.66
CA GLU A 248 12.72 -29.57 8.19
C GLU A 248 11.80 -30.26 9.21
N LYS A 249 10.83 -29.52 9.78
CA LYS A 249 9.82 -30.04 10.71
C LYS A 249 8.63 -30.69 9.96
N GLU A 250 8.33 -30.24 8.74
CA GLU A 250 7.31 -30.84 7.88
C GLU A 250 7.86 -32.01 7.04
N GLU A 251 7.17 -33.14 7.06
CA GLU A 251 7.44 -34.26 6.14
C GLU A 251 7.28 -33.82 4.67
N PRO A 252 8.17 -34.26 3.74
CA PRO A 252 8.06 -33.90 2.33
C PRO A 252 6.75 -34.40 1.71
N ARG A 253 5.94 -33.47 1.18
CA ARG A 253 4.65 -33.82 0.56
C ARG A 253 4.83 -34.46 -0.80
N GLU A 254 4.09 -35.54 -1.06
CA GLU A 254 3.97 -36.15 -2.38
C GLU A 254 3.30 -35.20 -3.39
N LEU A 255 3.37 -35.55 -4.68
CA LEU A 255 2.60 -34.85 -5.72
C LEU A 255 1.11 -35.20 -5.59
N CYS A 256 0.25 -34.20 -5.69
CA CYS A 256 -1.18 -34.41 -5.89
C CYS A 256 -1.47 -35.32 -7.10
N ALA A 257 -2.55 -36.09 -7.03
CA ALA A 257 -2.90 -37.06 -8.08
C ALA A 257 -3.00 -36.47 -9.50
N PRO A 258 -3.55 -35.24 -9.73
CA PRO A 258 -3.54 -34.63 -11.06
C PRO A 258 -2.13 -34.35 -11.60
N ALA A 259 -1.20 -33.87 -10.78
CA ALA A 259 0.18 -33.60 -11.18
C ALA A 259 0.95 -34.90 -11.48
N GLN A 260 0.78 -35.93 -10.63
CA GLN A 260 1.39 -37.24 -10.83
C GLN A 260 0.86 -37.92 -12.11
N ASN A 261 -0.46 -37.86 -12.37
CA ASN A 261 -1.09 -38.39 -13.58
C ASN A 261 -0.76 -37.58 -14.84
N GLY A 262 -0.34 -36.32 -14.72
CA GLY A 262 0.12 -35.48 -15.83
C GLY A 262 1.50 -35.84 -16.36
N ARG A 263 2.28 -36.66 -15.63
CA ARG A 263 3.62 -37.11 -16.04
C ARG A 263 3.55 -38.08 -17.22
N LYS A 264 4.56 -38.03 -18.08
CA LYS A 264 4.68 -38.88 -19.27
C LYS A 264 5.89 -39.79 -19.15
N LYS A 265 5.83 -40.98 -19.76
CA LYS A 265 7.01 -41.83 -19.99
C LYS A 265 8.06 -41.06 -20.82
N ARG A 266 9.32 -41.51 -20.80
CA ARG A 266 10.35 -41.02 -21.73
C ARG A 266 9.92 -41.28 -23.19
N THR A 267 10.45 -40.48 -24.12
CA THR A 267 10.25 -40.68 -25.55
C THR A 267 11.50 -41.33 -26.14
N VAL A 268 11.38 -42.55 -26.66
CA VAL A 268 12.43 -43.18 -27.48
C VAL A 268 12.69 -42.29 -28.71
N PRO A 269 13.94 -42.05 -29.13
CA PRO A 269 14.25 -41.34 -30.36
C PRO A 269 13.63 -42.05 -31.56
N SER A 270 12.98 -41.29 -32.46
CA SER A 270 12.59 -41.80 -33.77
C SER A 270 13.83 -42.03 -34.62
N VAL A 271 14.03 -43.27 -35.06
CA VAL A 271 15.09 -43.71 -35.98
C VAL A 271 14.84 -43.19 -37.40
#